data_AF-A0A9X1LDA9-F1
#
_entry.id   AF-A0A9X1LDA9-F1
#
_cell.length_a   1.000
_cell.length_b   1.000
_cell.length_c   1.000
_cell.angle_alpha   90.00
_cell.angle_beta   90.00
_cell.angle_gamma   90.00
#
_symmetry.space_group_name_H-M   'P 1'
#
loop_
_entity.id
_entity.type
_entity.pdbx_description
1 polymer ?
#
loop_
_entity_poly.entity_id
_entity_poly.type
_entity_poly.pdbx_seq_one_letter_code
_entity_poly.pdbx_strand_id
1 'polypeptide(L)' 'MTRDPLAGTPIRRLVHAQDTGGAIRGRARGDLFWGWGEEAVAKAGVMREAVEMFVLVPRGAP' A
#
# COMPACT_ATOMS: atom_id res chain seq x y z
N MET A 1 4.89 -0.70 12.04
CA MET A 1 3.71 0.15 11.73
C MET A 1 4.09 1.05 10.59
N THR A 2 3.45 0.87 9.44
CA THR A 2 3.74 1.60 8.19
C THR A 2 3.55 3.10 8.39
N ARG A 3 4.44 3.90 7.81
CA ARG A 3 4.43 5.36 7.90
C ARG A 3 4.39 6.00 6.52
N ASP A 4 3.85 7.21 6.45
CA ASP A 4 4.03 8.09 5.30
C ASP A 4 5.54 8.37 5.17
N PRO A 5 6.14 8.12 3.99
CA PRO A 5 7.59 8.16 3.84
C PRO A 5 8.16 9.57 3.88
N LEU A 6 7.33 10.62 3.73
CA LEU A 6 7.74 12.01 3.85
C LEU A 6 7.31 12.62 5.19
N ALA A 7 6.05 12.41 5.60
CA ALA A 7 5.50 13.02 6.81
C ALA A 7 5.83 12.23 8.09
N GLY A 8 6.24 10.96 7.98
CA GLY A 8 6.51 10.07 9.11
C GLY A 8 5.27 9.68 9.93
N THR A 9 4.09 10.17 9.55
CA THR A 9 2.83 9.90 10.22
C THR A 9 2.38 8.46 9.93
N PRO A 10 1.66 7.80 10.85
CA PRO A 10 1.20 6.45 10.60
C PRO A 10 0.19 6.33 9.45
N ILE A 11 0.31 5.26 8.66
CA ILE A 11 -0.70 4.88 7.68
C ILE A 11 -1.51 3.72 8.25
N ARG A 12 -2.82 3.92 8.38
CA ARG A 12 -3.82 2.88 8.67
C ARG A 12 -5.05 3.16 7.81
N ARG A 13 -5.15 2.49 6.67
CA ARG A 13 -6.19 2.77 5.66
C ARG A 13 -6.74 1.47 5.09
N LEU A 14 -8.05 1.46 4.84
CA LEU A 14 -8.66 0.47 3.95
C LEU A 14 -8.37 0.89 2.51
N VAL A 15 -7.91 -0.07 1.70
CA VAL A 15 -7.61 0.12 0.28
C VAL A 15 -8.18 -1.06 -0.52
N HIS A 16 -8.26 -0.89 -1.84
CA HIS A 16 -8.68 -1.95 -2.76
C HIS A 16 -7.49 -2.48 -3.56
N ALA A 17 -7.39 -3.79 -3.71
CA ALA A 17 -6.45 -4.44 -4.61
C ALA A 17 -7.02 -4.43 -6.04
N GLN A 18 -6.80 -3.33 -6.77
CA GLN A 18 -7.36 -3.13 -8.13
C GLN A 18 -6.33 -3.30 -9.25
N ASP A 19 -5.05 -3.44 -8.91
CA ASP A 19 -3.96 -3.53 -9.89
C ASP A 19 -2.93 -4.60 -9.48
N THR A 20 -2.15 -5.06 -10.45
CA THR A 20 -1.07 -6.03 -10.29
C THR A 20 0.22 -5.52 -10.92
N GLY A 21 1.37 -5.96 -10.42
CA GLY A 21 2.65 -5.57 -10.99
C GLY A 21 3.62 -6.74 -10.99
N GLY A 22 4.40 -6.89 -12.07
CA GLY A 22 5.36 -7.99 -12.22
C GLY A 22 6.40 -8.07 -11.08
N ALA A 23 6.72 -6.95 -10.42
CA ALA A 23 7.63 -6.87 -9.28
C ALA A 23 6.95 -7.10 -7.92
N ILE A 24 5.61 -7.10 -7.87
CA ILE A 24 4.83 -7.30 -6.64
C ILE A 24 4.57 -8.79 -6.50
N ARG A 25 5.53 -9.49 -5.89
CA ARG A 25 5.52 -10.94 -5.70
C ARG A 25 5.64 -11.29 -4.22
N GLY A 26 5.11 -12.46 -3.85
CA GLY A 26 5.16 -12.98 -2.48
C GLY A 26 3.96 -12.54 -1.62
N ARG A 27 3.91 -13.05 -0.39
CA ARG A 27 2.83 -12.75 0.57
C ARG A 27 3.09 -11.39 1.22
N ALA A 28 2.03 -10.69 1.63
CA ALA A 28 2.09 -9.41 2.33
C ALA A 28 2.97 -8.35 1.63
N ARG A 29 2.92 -8.32 0.29
CA ARG A 29 3.59 -7.34 -0.57
C ARG A 29 2.53 -6.58 -1.37
N GLY A 30 2.65 -5.27 -1.43
CA GLY A 30 1.76 -4.42 -2.21
C GLY A 30 2.48 -3.16 -2.66
N ASP A 31 1.94 -2.54 -3.70
CA ASP A 31 2.30 -1.21 -4.15
C ASP A 31 1.15 -0.25 -3.81
N LEU A 32 1.46 0.87 -3.17
CA LEU A 32 0.45 1.82 -2.73
C LEU A 32 0.38 2.96 -3.73
N PHE A 33 -0.75 3.06 -4.43
CA PHE A 33 -1.02 4.21 -5.28
C PHE A 33 -1.23 5.47 -4.44
N TRP A 34 -0.32 6.44 -4.58
CA TRP A 34 -0.29 7.69 -3.81
C TRP A 34 -1.12 8.82 -4.43
N GLY A 35 -1.71 8.62 -5.61
CA GLY A 35 -2.38 9.66 -6.39
C GLY A 35 -1.53 10.13 -7.56
N TRP A 36 -1.79 11.36 -8.00
CA TRP A 36 -1.14 11.97 -9.17
C TRP A 36 -0.38 13.25 -8.75
N GLY A 37 0.56 13.68 -9.59
CA GLY A 37 1.34 14.91 -9.38
C GLY A 37 2.63 14.71 -8.58
N GLU A 38 3.37 15.80 -8.39
CA GLU A 38 4.74 15.77 -7.85
C GLU A 38 4.81 15.23 -6.41
N GLU A 39 3.85 15.57 -5.56
CA GLU A 39 3.81 15.07 -4.17
C GLU A 39 3.62 13.54 -4.14
N ALA A 40 2.74 13.00 -4.99
CA ALA A 40 2.51 11.56 -5.07
C ALA A 40 3.77 10.83 -5.57
N VAL A 41 4.45 11.38 -6.58
CA VAL A 41 5.73 10.85 -7.08
C VAL A 41 6.79 10.86 -5.99
N ALA A 42 6.92 11.97 -5.25
CA ALA A 42 7.88 12.09 -4.17
C ALA A 42 7.63 11.04 -3.06
N LYS A 43 6.37 10.85 -2.65
CA LYS A 43 6.00 9.81 -1.67
C LYS A 43 6.25 8.40 -2.22
N ALA A 44 5.80 8.12 -3.43
CA ALA A 44 5.96 6.80 -4.05
C ALA A 44 7.43 6.42 -4.22
N GLY A 45 8.27 7.36 -4.67
CA GLY A 45 9.68 7.11 -4.99
C GLY A 45 10.53 6.65 -3.79
N VAL A 46 10.18 7.08 -2.58
CA VAL A 46 10.88 6.68 -1.36
C VAL A 46 10.12 5.66 -0.51
N MET A 47 8.95 5.21 -0.97
CA MET A 47 8.11 4.27 -0.22
C MET A 47 8.78 2.90 -0.12
N ARG A 48 9.28 2.56 1.07
CA ARG A 48 9.88 1.25 1.37
C ARG A 48 9.68 0.84 2.82
N GLU A 49 8.43 0.84 3.26
CA GLU A 49 8.06 0.53 4.63
C GLU A 49 7.64 -0.92 4.82
N ALA A 50 7.93 -1.46 6.02
CA ALA A 50 7.32 -2.71 6.45
C ALA A 50 5.82 -2.53 6.64
N VAL A 51 5.03 -3.53 6.21
CA VAL A 51 3.58 -3.45 6.20
C VAL A 51 2.94 -4.65 6.88
N GLU A 52 1.87 -4.37 7.60
CA GLU A 52 0.93 -5.36 8.11
C GLU A 52 -0.35 -5.21 7.31
N MET A 53 -0.80 -6.30 6.68
CA MET A 53 -1.95 -6.29 5.78
C MET A 53 -3.01 -7.27 6.30
N PHE A 54 -4.24 -6.80 6.31
CA PHE A 54 -5.42 -7.64 6.55
C PHE A 54 -6.26 -7.65 5.28
N VAL A 55 -6.70 -8.85 4.89
CA VAL A 55 -7.62 -9.02 3.76
C VAL A 55 -9.03 -9.14 4.32
N LEU A 56 -9.91 -8.24 3.91
CA LEU A 56 -11.34 -8.38 4.19
C LEU A 56 -11.94 -9.31 3.15
N VAL A 57 -12.49 -10.43 3.62
CA VAL A 57 -13.17 -11.41 2.79
C VAL A 57 -14.68 -11.27 3.04
N PRO A 58 -15.53 -11.30 1.98
CA PRO A 58 -16.97 -11.31 2.17
C PRO A 58 -17.41 -12.44 3.11
N ARG A 59 -18.38 -12.15 3.98
CA ARG A 59 -18.93 -13.17 4.88
C ARG A 59 -19.60 -14.26 4.05
N GLY A 60 -19.16 -15.52 4.23
CA GLY A 60 -19.67 -16.66 3.46
C GLY A 60 -19.03 -16.81 2.08
N ALA A 61 -17.91 -16.15 1.81
CA ALA A 61 -17.06 -16.53 0.68
C ALA A 61 -16.72 -18.03 0.78
N PRO A 62 -16.68 -18.75 -0.36
CA PRO A 62 -16.42 -20.19 -0.41
C PRO A 62 -15.07 -20.58 0.19
#